data_AF-A0A7Y0Y8B4-F1
#
_entry.id   AF-A0A7Y0Y8B4-F1
#
_cell.length_a   1.000
_cell.length_b   1.000
_cell.length_c   1.000
_cell.angle_alpha   90.00
_cell.angle_beta   90.00
_cell.angle_gamma   90.00
#
_symmetry.space_group_name_H-M   'P 1'
#
loop_
_entity.id
_entity.type
_entity.pdbx_description
1 polymer ?
#
loop_
_entity_poly.entity_id
_entity_poly.type
_entity_poly.pdbx_seq_one_letter_code
_entity_poly.pdbx_strand_id
1 'polypeptide(L)' 'MKIEGVTFVENAVKSMTKEEFIERHIKVLWQDRKEASRKKMLSDTYDKIVGKEATKED' A
#
# COMPACT_ATOMS: atom_id res chain seq x y z
N MET A 1 -6.95 3.65 -5.83
CA MET A 1 -6.96 4.30 -4.48
C MET A 1 -5.93 5.45 -4.38
N LYS A 2 -6.26 6.60 -3.75
CA LYS A 2 -5.32 7.72 -3.54
C LYS A 2 -5.05 7.96 -2.05
N ILE A 3 -3.79 8.04 -1.64
CA ILE A 3 -3.35 8.23 -0.25
C ILE A 3 -2.19 9.22 -0.23
N GLU A 4 -2.30 10.32 0.52
CA GLU A 4 -1.22 11.28 0.74
C GLU A 4 -0.56 11.74 -0.57
N GLY A 5 -1.38 12.05 -1.59
CA GLY A 5 -0.91 12.49 -2.91
C GLY A 5 -0.47 11.37 -3.87
N VAL A 6 -0.32 10.13 -3.40
CA VAL A 6 0.08 8.99 -4.23
C VAL A 6 -1.15 8.22 -4.71
N THR A 7 -1.17 7.86 -5.99
CA THR A 7 -2.21 7.02 -6.57
C THR A 7 -1.72 5.59 -6.71
N PHE A 8 -2.42 4.64 -6.11
CA PHE A 8 -2.17 3.21 -6.16
C PHE A 8 -3.16 2.52 -7.10
N VAL A 9 -2.62 1.71 -8.00
CA VAL A 9 -3.38 0.87 -8.93
C VAL A 9 -3.74 -0.43 -8.22
N GLU A 10 -5.00 -0.60 -7.87
CA GLU A 10 -5.45 -1.69 -6.99
C GLU A 10 -5.16 -3.07 -7.55
N ASN A 11 -5.36 -3.29 -8.86
CA ASN A 11 -5.02 -4.56 -9.51
C ASN A 11 -3.52 -4.89 -9.40
N ALA A 12 -2.65 -3.90 -9.59
CA ALA A 12 -1.20 -4.12 -9.49
C ALA A 12 -0.78 -4.48 -8.06
N VAL A 13 -1.35 -3.78 -7.07
CA VAL A 13 -1.08 -4.06 -5.64
C VAL A 13 -1.58 -5.45 -5.24
N LYS A 14 -2.73 -5.89 -5.76
CA LYS A 14 -3.28 -7.23 -5.51
C LYS A 14 -2.50 -8.35 -6.18
N SER A 15 -1.78 -8.06 -7.27
CA SER A 15 -0.94 -9.03 -7.99
C SER A 15 0.42 -9.28 -7.33
N MET A 16 0.76 -8.60 -6.23
CA MET A 16 2.02 -8.77 -5.52
C MET A 16 1.79 -9.05 -4.03
N THR A 17 2.79 -9.62 -3.37
CA THR A 17 2.73 -9.82 -1.92
C THR A 17 2.92 -8.51 -1.16
N LYS A 18 2.47 -8.48 0.11
CA LYS A 18 2.65 -7.32 1.00
C LYS A 18 4.12 -6.93 1.15
N GLU A 19 5.01 -7.93 1.25
CA GLU A 19 6.45 -7.72 1.38
C GLU A 19 7.03 -7.08 0.12
N GLU A 20 6.75 -7.64 -1.07
CA GLU A 20 7.18 -7.06 -2.34
C GLU A 20 6.63 -5.65 -2.55
N PHE A 21 5.38 -5.41 -2.18
CA PHE A 21 4.77 -4.09 -2.25
C PHE A 21 5.55 -3.09 -1.40
N ILE A 22 5.88 -3.45 -0.16
CA ILE A 22 6.66 -2.58 0.73
C ILE A 22 8.06 -2.35 0.16
N GLU A 23 8.79 -3.40 -0.23
CA GLU A 23 10.17 -3.28 -0.71
C GLU A 23 10.30 -2.42 -1.98
N ARG A 24 9.37 -2.57 -2.93
CA ARG A 24 9.38 -1.78 -4.17
C ARG A 24 9.09 -0.30 -3.92
N HIS A 25 8.23 0.02 -2.95
CA HIS A 25 7.70 1.38 -2.78
C HIS A 25 8.35 2.16 -1.64
N ILE A 26 8.93 1.50 -0.63
CA ILE A 26 9.52 2.16 0.55
C ILE A 26 10.66 3.11 0.19
N LYS A 27 11.40 2.82 -0.88
CA LYS A 27 12.49 3.66 -1.37
C LYS A 27 12.04 4.82 -2.24
N VAL A 28 10.79 4.86 -2.71
CA VAL A 28 10.32 5.85 -3.70
C VAL A 28 9.23 6.76 -3.11
N LEU A 29 8.34 6.21 -2.28
CA LEU A 29 7.20 6.95 -1.73
C LEU A 29 7.52 7.56 -0.37
N TRP A 30 6.98 8.77 -0.13
CA TRP A 30 7.03 9.47 1.17
C TRP A 30 8.45 9.57 1.76
N GLN A 31 9.45 9.83 0.91
CA GLN A 31 10.86 9.94 1.30
C GLN A 31 11.13 11.06 2.32
N ASP A 32 10.22 12.03 2.43
CA ASP A 32 10.18 13.06 3.48
C ASP A 32 9.97 12.48 4.89
N ARG A 33 9.52 11.22 5.00
CA ARG A 33 9.22 10.55 6.26
C ARG A 33 10.27 9.50 6.62
N LYS A 34 10.34 9.19 7.92
CA LYS A 34 11.17 8.09 8.43
C LYS A 34 10.73 6.76 7.84
N GLU A 35 11.70 5.87 7.60
CA GLU A 35 11.46 4.57 6.98
C GLU A 35 10.42 3.72 7.74
N ALA A 36 10.46 3.72 9.08
CA ALA A 36 9.48 3.04 9.91
C ALA A 36 8.05 3.53 9.65
N SER A 37 7.86 4.86 9.50
CA SER A 37 6.57 5.46 9.18
C SER A 37 6.12 5.08 7.77
N ARG A 38 7.04 5.10 6.78
CA ARG A 38 6.78 4.66 5.41
C ARG A 38 6.32 3.20 5.37
N LYS A 39 7.03 2.31 6.06
CA LYS A 39 6.69 0.88 6.13
C LYS A 39 5.29 0.67 6.69
N LYS A 40 4.93 1.38 7.77
CA LYS A 40 3.57 1.33 8.33
C LYS A 40 2.52 1.82 7.33
N MET A 41 2.75 2.96 6.68
CA MET A 41 1.82 3.51 5.70
C MET A 41 1.62 2.59 4.48
N LEU A 42 2.70 1.98 3.98
CA LEU A 42 2.63 1.00 2.89
C LEU A 42 1.86 -0.26 3.33
N SER A 43 2.14 -0.76 4.54
CA SER A 43 1.40 -1.89 5.12
C SER A 43 -0.09 -1.58 5.19
N ASP A 44 -0.48 -0.45 5.78
CA ASP A 44 -1.88 -0.05 5.93
C ASP A 44 -2.56 0.19 4.56
N THR A 45 -1.81 0.69 3.59
CA THR A 45 -2.29 0.90 2.21
C THR A 45 -2.59 -0.44 1.54
N TYR A 46 -1.67 -1.39 1.64
CA TYR A 46 -1.85 -2.74 1.10
C TYR A 46 -3.07 -3.41 1.73
N ASP A 47 -3.18 -3.37 3.07
CA ASP A 47 -4.31 -3.96 3.79
C ASP A 47 -5.64 -3.29 3.41
N LYS A 48 -5.67 -1.98 3.17
CA LYS A 48 -6.87 -1.29 2.68
C LYS A 48 -7.26 -1.68 1.25
N ILE A 49 -6.30 -1.96 0.39
CA ILE A 49 -6.56 -2.32 -1.02
C ILE A 49 -6.97 -3.79 -1.14
N VAL A 50 -6.26 -4.68 -0.44
CA VAL A 50 -6.51 -6.13 -0.48
C VAL A 50 -7.67 -6.51 0.44
N GLY A 51 -7.70 -5.96 1.66
CA GLY A 51 -8.77 -6.19 2.63
C GLY A 51 -10.13 -5.62 2.23
N LYS A 52 -10.18 -4.68 1.27
CA LYS A 52 -11.44 -4.20 0.69
C LYS A 52 -12.22 -5.28 -0.07
N GLU A 53 -11.60 -6.40 -0.47
CA GLU A 53 -12.35 -7.52 -1.06
C GLU A 53 -12.90 -8.51 -0.03
N ALA A 54 -12.44 -8.49 1.22
CA ALA A 54 -13.02 -9.31 2.29
C ALA A 54 -14.38 -8.77 2.78
N THR A 55 -14.79 -7.59 2.31
CA THR A 55 -16.12 -7.00 2.50
C THR A 55 -16.74 -6.73 1.14
N LYS A 56 -17.02 -7.79 0.38
CA LYS A 56 -18.24 -7.80 -0.43
C LYS A 56 -19.37 -8.08 0.57
N GLU A 57 -20.14 -7.03 0.86
CA GLU A 57 -21.44 -7.11 1.56
C GLU A 57 -22.29 -8.24 0.95
N ASP A 58 -22.94 -9.00 1.85
CA ASP A 58 -24.03 -9.95 1.58
C ASP A 58 -25.19 -9.31 0.78
#